data_AF-A0A7X4YRJ3-F1
#
_entry.id   AF-A0A7X4YRJ3-F1
#
_cell.length_a   1.000
_cell.length_b   1.000
_cell.length_c   1.000
_cell.angle_alpha   90.00
_cell.angle_beta   90.00
_cell.angle_gamma   90.00
#
_symmetry.space_group_name_H-M   'P 1'
#
loop_
_entity.id
_entity.type
_entity.pdbx_description
1 polymer ?
#
loop_
_entity_poly.entity_id
_entity_poly.type
_entity_poly.pdbx_seq_one_letter_code
_entity_poly.pdbx_strand_id
1 'polypeptide(L)' 'HRDIQAYIHFYNHERLQAKLNGLSPMEYRTKAA' A
#
# COMPACT_ATOMS: atom_id res chain seq x y z
N HIS A 1 -1.28 -12.09 17.13
CA HIS A 1 -0.66 -11.02 16.32
C HIS A 1 -1.59 -10.52 15.21
N ARG A 2 -2.87 -10.22 15.51
CA ARG A 2 -3.81 -9.71 14.50
C ARG A 2 -3.41 -8.31 14.03
N ASP A 3 -2.77 -7.55 14.91
CA ASP A 3 -2.36 -6.16 14.66
C ASP A 3 -1.26 -6.04 13.61
N ILE A 4 -0.33 -7.01 13.56
CA ILE A 4 0.74 -7.05 12.56
C ILE A 4 0.14 -7.32 11.17
N GLN A 5 -0.79 -8.26 11.07
CA GLN A 5 -1.43 -8.57 9.78
C GLN A 5 -2.28 -7.39 9.29
N ALA A 6 -3.02 -6.75 10.18
CA ALA A 6 -3.77 -5.53 9.85
C ALA A 6 -2.84 -4.40 9.39
N TYR A 7 -1.70 -4.20 10.06
CA TYR A 7 -0.72 -3.20 9.66
C TYR A 7 -0.10 -3.49 8.29
N ILE A 8 0.24 -4.76 8.01
CA ILE A 8 0.76 -5.17 6.70
C ILE A 8 -0.27 -4.94 5.59
N HIS A 9 -1.55 -5.24 5.84
CA HIS A 9 -2.63 -5.00 4.88
C HIS A 9 -2.78 -3.50 4.58
N PHE A 10 -2.92 -2.70 5.65
CA PHE A 10 -3.00 -1.24 5.55
C PHE A 10 -1.83 -0.65 4.75
N TYR A 11 -0.60 -1.08 5.07
CA TYR A 11 0.59 -0.57 4.40
C TYR A 11 0.59 -0.87 2.90
N ASN A 12 0.16 -2.06 2.49
CA ASN A 12 0.21 -2.48 1.09
C ASN A 12 -0.93 -1.92 0.24
N HIS A 13 -2.14 -1.80 0.81
CA HIS A 13 -3.37 -1.55 0.03
C HIS A 13 -4.03 -0.21 0.31
N GLU A 14 -3.92 0.31 1.53
CA GLU A 14 -4.72 1.47 1.95
C GLU A 14 -3.88 2.73 2.12
N ARG A 15 -2.57 2.57 2.38
CA ARG A 15 -1.67 3.69 2.58
C ARG A 15 -1.44 4.46 1.28
N LEU A 16 -2.14 5.58 1.12
CA LEU A 16 -1.92 6.50 0.00
C LEU A 16 -0.56 7.20 0.14
N GLN A 17 0.24 7.19 -0.94
CA GLN A 17 1.53 7.87 -0.95
C GLN A 17 1.50 9.05 -1.92
N ALA A 18 1.66 10.27 -1.40
CA ALA A 18 1.68 11.49 -2.21
C ALA A 18 2.75 11.45 -3.31
N LYS A 19 3.92 10.86 -3.01
CA LYS A 19 5.01 10.64 -3.98
C LYS A 19 4.65 9.70 -5.13
N LEU A 20 3.60 8.89 -4.98
CA LEU A 20 3.13 7.93 -5.98
C LEU A 20 1.83 8.41 -6.64
N ASN A 21 1.62 9.73 -6.71
CA ASN A 21 0.38 10.34 -7.24
C ASN A 21 -0.88 9.84 -6.50
N GLY A 22 -0.76 9.58 -5.20
CA GLY A 22 -1.87 9.12 -4.38
C GLY A 22 -2.18 7.62 -4.52
N LEU A 23 -1.35 6.84 -5.22
CA LEU A 23 -1.53 5.38 -5.30
C LEU A 23 -1.06 4.68 -4.03
N SER A 24 -1.68 3.54 -3.71
CA SER A 24 -1.14 2.59 -2.73
C SER A 24 0.12 1.91 -3.26
N PRO A 25 0.96 1.34 -2.37
CA PRO A 25 2.17 0.63 -2.80
C PRO A 25 1.90 -0.53 -3.76
N MET A 26 0.78 -1.25 -3.59
CA MET A 26 0.43 -2.34 -4.49
C MET A 26 0.03 -1.83 -5.88
N GLU A 27 -0.83 -0.81 -5.96
CA GLU A 27 -1.26 -0.24 -7.24
C GLU A 27 -0.08 0.36 -8.02
N TYR A 28 0.86 1.00 -7.33
CA TYR A 28 2.08 1.50 -7.97
C TYR A 28 2.93 0.39 -8.56
N ARG A 29 3.13 -0.73 -7.84
CA ARG A 29 3.86 -1.90 -8.35
C ARG A 29 3.18 -2.50 -9.59
N THR A 30 1.85 -2.60 -9.59
CA THR A 30 1.09 -3.11 -10.75
C THR A 30 1.23 -2.20 -11.98
N LYS A 31 1.35 -0.88 -11.81
CA LYS A 31 1.59 0.05 -12.93
C LYS A 31 3.04 0.08 -13.41
N ALA A 32 4.00 -0.35 -12.59
CA ALA A 32 5.41 -0.38 -12.92
C ALA A 32 5.88 -1.69 -13.59
N ALA A 33 5.02 -2.72 -13.58
CA ALA A 33 5.22 -3.99 -14.28
C ALA A 33 4.69 -3.90 -15.71
#